data_AF-A0A6M3IS22-F1
#
_entry.id   AF-A0A6M3IS22-F1
#
_cell.length_a   1.000
_cell.length_b   1.000
_cell.length_c   1.000
_cell.angle_alpha   90.00
_cell.angle_beta   90.00
_cell.angle_gamma   90.00
#
_symmetry.space_group_name_H-M   'P 1'
#
loop_
_entity.id
_entity.type
_entity.pdbx_description
1 polymer ?
#
loop_
_entity_poly.entity_id
_entity_poly.type
_entity_poly.pdbx_seq_one_letter_code
_entity_poly.pdbx_strand_id
1 'polypeptide(L)'
;MPIPALIGIGLSLLPKLPELWGGIAGLFGKKVPDTIKDAGKLAGEVSDMIRKGEISPDIQVQLEMKIMEYKERIQELLIEEKKIDLESKRIEYDEIQSKNDLEIAAYKSGDEYVARTRPMILRKLFGLVCLYSIYAPLCVIAAYTIGLPTAAIVSFTEMIYWIGGFLFGTFGTSYLGYSAARSLDKRNPNIKNGNGFLGTFMNKVV
;
A
#
# COMPACT_ATOMS: atom_id res chain seq x y z
N MET A 1 22.50 -18.07 22.43
CA MET A 1 21.65 -17.05 21.77
C MET A 1 21.61 -15.84 22.67
N PRO A 2 21.57 -14.59 22.15
CA PRO A 2 21.43 -13.44 23.02
C PRO A 2 20.04 -13.51 23.68
N ILE A 3 20.05 -13.81 24.98
CA ILE A 3 18.96 -13.82 25.95
C ILE A 3 17.89 -12.72 25.73
N PRO A 4 18.24 -11.46 25.36
CA PRO A 4 17.22 -10.42 25.10
C PRO A 4 16.23 -10.70 23.95
N ALA A 5 16.59 -11.52 22.96
CA ALA A 5 15.72 -11.77 21.80
C ALA A 5 14.51 -12.66 22.15
N LEU A 6 14.71 -13.68 22.99
CA LEU A 6 13.65 -14.60 23.40
C LEU A 6 12.61 -13.89 24.29
N ILE A 7 13.09 -13.03 25.19
CA ILE A 7 12.23 -12.22 26.06
C ILE A 7 11.38 -11.25 25.23
N GLY A 8 11.99 -10.57 24.24
CA GLY A 8 11.26 -9.69 23.33
C GLY A 8 10.15 -10.40 22.55
N ILE A 9 10.45 -11.59 22.02
CA ILE A 9 9.49 -12.42 21.28
C ILE A 9 8.37 -12.95 22.20
N GLY A 10 8.72 -13.42 23.39
CA GLY A 10 7.75 -13.91 24.38
C GLY A 10 6.79 -12.81 24.83
N LEU A 11 7.30 -11.59 25.06
CA LEU A 11 6.47 -10.43 25.42
C LEU A 11 5.59 -9.97 24.25
N SER A 12 6.09 -9.97 23.00
CA SER A 12 5.25 -9.59 21.85
C SER A 12 4.10 -10.56 21.59
N LEU A 13 4.26 -11.83 21.95
CA LEU A 13 3.23 -12.86 21.84
C LEU A 13 2.39 -13.02 23.10
N LEU A 14 2.67 -12.26 24.16
CA LEU A 14 1.95 -12.35 25.43
C LEU A 14 0.43 -12.24 25.26
N PRO A 15 -0.14 -11.34 24.43
CA PRO A 15 -1.59 -11.26 24.25
C PRO A 15 -2.24 -12.54 23.68
N LYS A 16 -1.45 -13.41 23.06
CA LYS A 16 -1.87 -14.70 22.48
C LYS A 16 -1.54 -15.91 23.38
N LEU A 17 -0.89 -15.67 24.52
CA LEU A 17 -0.43 -16.69 25.47
C LEU A 17 -1.00 -16.40 26.87
N PRO A 18 -2.30 -16.68 27.12
CA PRO A 18 -2.93 -16.43 28.41
C PRO A 18 -2.28 -17.18 29.58
N GLU A 19 -1.67 -18.32 29.29
CA GLU A 19 -0.94 -19.15 30.27
C GLU A 19 0.32 -18.43 30.83
N LEU A 20 0.92 -17.52 30.04
CA LEU A 20 2.06 -16.71 30.48
C LEU A 20 1.66 -15.49 31.32
N TRP A 21 0.38 -15.10 31.31
CA TRP A 21 -0.07 -13.86 31.96
C TRP A 21 0.17 -13.88 33.47
N GLY A 22 -0.20 -14.97 34.14
CA GLY A 22 -0.02 -15.12 35.58
C GLY A 22 1.46 -15.19 35.97
N GLY A 23 2.27 -15.89 35.18
CA GLY A 23 3.71 -16.01 35.42
C GLY A 23 4.43 -14.66 35.32
N ILE A 24 4.15 -13.89 34.26
CA ILE A 24 4.78 -12.59 34.07
C ILE A 24 4.22 -11.56 35.05
N ALA A 25 2.90 -11.49 35.25
CA ALA A 25 2.31 -10.56 36.20
C ALA A 25 2.83 -10.80 37.64
N GLY A 26 2.98 -12.06 38.04
CA GLY A 26 3.53 -12.44 39.35
C GLY A 26 4.98 -12.01 39.56
N LEU A 27 5.83 -12.12 38.53
CA LEU A 27 7.24 -11.69 38.60
C LEU A 27 7.41 -10.19 38.80
N PHE A 28 6.44 -9.38 38.32
CA PHE A 28 6.48 -7.92 38.41
C PHE A 28 5.51 -7.36 39.47
N GLY A 29 4.87 -8.21 40.28
CA GLY A 29 3.91 -7.80 41.30
C GLY A 29 2.67 -7.09 40.74
N LYS A 30 2.31 -7.37 39.48
CA LYS A 30 1.18 -6.75 38.78
C LYS A 30 -0.05 -7.65 38.82
N LYS A 31 -1.23 -7.05 38.60
CA LYS A 31 -2.48 -7.81 38.46
C LYS A 31 -2.41 -8.64 37.18
N VAL A 32 -2.87 -9.90 37.26
CA VAL A 32 -3.03 -10.76 36.08
C VAL A 32 -4.02 -10.08 35.10
N PRO A 33 -3.65 -9.92 33.83
CA PRO A 33 -4.56 -9.40 32.80
C PRO A 33 -5.83 -10.22 32.68
N ASP A 34 -6.97 -9.55 32.52
CA ASP A 34 -8.27 -10.18 32.25
C ASP A 34 -8.60 -10.14 30.74
N THR A 35 -7.90 -9.31 29.95
CA THR A 35 -8.14 -9.11 28.51
C THR A 35 -6.84 -9.08 27.69
N ILE A 36 -6.97 -9.37 26.39
CA ILE A 36 -5.86 -9.30 25.40
C ILE A 36 -5.23 -7.89 25.38
N LYS A 37 -6.04 -6.84 25.54
CA LYS A 37 -5.56 -5.45 25.58
C LYS A 37 -4.71 -5.18 26.82
N ASP A 38 -5.12 -5.72 27.97
CA ASP A 38 -4.38 -5.55 29.22
C ASP A 38 -3.09 -6.37 29.24
N ALA A 39 -3.10 -7.55 28.61
CA ALA A 39 -1.90 -8.33 28.37
C ALA A 39 -0.89 -7.60 27.46
N GLY A 40 -1.38 -6.89 26.44
CA GLY A 40 -0.56 -6.02 25.59
C GLY A 40 0.06 -4.84 26.36
N LYS A 41 -0.70 -4.23 27.28
CA LYS A 41 -0.15 -3.18 28.17
C LYS A 41 0.91 -3.72 29.11
N LEU A 42 0.66 -4.88 29.73
CA LEU A 42 1.63 -5.54 30.59
C LEU A 42 2.94 -5.84 29.84
N ALA A 43 2.85 -6.37 28.61
CA ALA A 43 4.01 -6.63 27.77
C ALA A 43 4.80 -5.36 27.44
N GLY A 44 4.10 -4.26 27.09
CA GLY A 44 4.71 -2.96 26.82
C GLY A 44 5.45 -2.40 28.03
N GLU A 45 4.80 -2.40 29.20
CA GLU A 45 5.39 -1.92 30.45
C GLU A 45 6.61 -2.75 30.86
N VAL A 46 6.56 -4.08 30.73
CA VAL A 46 7.70 -4.96 31.02
C VAL A 46 8.84 -4.71 30.03
N SER A 47 8.53 -4.58 28.73
CA SER A 47 9.53 -4.24 27.71
C SER A 47 10.20 -2.89 27.99
N ASP A 48 9.45 -1.89 28.46
CA ASP A 48 9.99 -0.58 28.79
C ASP A 48 10.89 -0.62 30.03
N MET A 49 10.52 -1.39 31.06
CA MET A 49 11.37 -1.62 32.23
C MET A 49 12.68 -2.34 31.87
N ILE A 50 12.64 -3.32 30.93
CA ILE A 50 13.85 -3.97 30.40
C ILE A 50 14.74 -2.95 29.68
N ARG A 51 14.16 -2.12 28.80
CA ARG A 51 14.90 -1.12 28.01
C ARG A 51 15.55 -0.05 28.88
N LYS A 52 14.89 0.36 29.95
CA LYS A 52 15.41 1.35 30.91
C LYS A 52 16.43 0.78 31.89
N GLY A 53 16.64 -0.54 31.90
CA GLY A 53 17.55 -1.20 32.83
C GLY A 53 17.02 -1.23 34.27
N GLU A 54 15.72 -1.07 34.47
CA GLU A 54 15.08 -1.00 35.79
C GLU A 54 14.87 -2.38 36.43
N ILE A 55 15.27 -3.45 35.73
CA ILE A 55 15.03 -4.84 36.14
C ILE A 55 16.34 -5.50 36.57
N SER A 56 16.35 -6.01 37.80
CA SER A 56 17.46 -6.80 38.35
C SER A 56 17.78 -8.02 37.45
N PRO A 57 19.07 -8.39 37.29
CA PRO A 57 19.47 -9.60 36.57
C PRO A 57 18.72 -10.86 37.00
N ASP A 58 18.40 -11.01 38.28
CA ASP A 58 17.68 -12.18 38.80
C ASP A 58 16.26 -12.30 38.26
N ILE A 59 15.58 -11.16 38.07
CA ILE A 59 14.22 -11.11 37.50
C ILE A 59 14.28 -11.41 35.99
N GLN A 60 15.35 -10.98 35.30
CA GLN A 60 15.54 -11.31 33.89
C GLN A 60 15.72 -12.82 33.67
N VAL A 61 16.48 -13.48 34.53
CA VAL A 61 16.66 -14.94 34.48
C VAL A 61 15.35 -15.67 34.77
N GLN A 62 14.58 -15.23 35.77
CA GLN A 62 13.28 -15.83 36.08
C GLN A 62 12.26 -15.65 34.93
N LEU A 63 12.25 -14.46 34.31
CA LEU A 63 11.44 -14.18 33.14
C LEU A 63 11.85 -15.06 31.96
N GLU A 64 13.15 -15.23 31.73
CA GLU A 64 13.67 -16.10 30.68
C GLU A 64 13.30 -17.56 30.90
N MET A 65 13.46 -18.09 32.12
CA MET A 65 13.05 -19.46 32.44
C MET A 65 11.55 -19.66 32.21
N LYS A 66 10.72 -18.69 32.64
CA LYS A 66 9.28 -18.73 32.43
C LYS A 66 8.89 -18.68 30.95
N ILE A 67 9.61 -17.92 30.12
CA ILE A 67 9.37 -17.89 28.67
C ILE A 67 9.90 -19.18 28.01
N MET A 68 10.99 -19.76 28.50
CA MET A 68 11.53 -21.03 28.01
C MET A 68 10.59 -22.21 28.25
N GLU A 69 9.81 -22.21 29.34
CA GLU A 69 8.75 -23.22 29.58
C GLU A 69 7.75 -23.31 28.42
N TYR A 70 7.52 -22.21 27.70
CA TYR A 70 6.56 -22.10 26.60
C TYR A 70 7.23 -21.95 25.23
N LYS A 71 8.52 -22.28 25.11
CA LYS A 71 9.31 -22.09 23.89
C LYS A 71 8.69 -22.77 22.67
N GLU A 72 8.21 -24.00 22.81
CA GLU A 72 7.58 -24.75 21.72
C GLU A 72 6.30 -24.06 21.25
N ARG A 73 5.45 -23.64 22.19
CA ARG A 73 4.21 -22.92 21.88
C ARG A 73 4.46 -21.55 21.23
N ILE A 74 5.50 -20.84 21.67
CA ILE A 74 5.96 -19.59 21.04
C ILE A 74 6.40 -19.84 19.60
N GLN A 75 7.14 -20.93 19.34
CA GLN A 75 7.59 -21.28 17.99
C GLN A 75 6.42 -21.64 17.07
N GLU A 76 5.43 -22.37 17.57
CA GLU A 76 4.20 -22.68 16.81
C GLU A 76 3.46 -21.41 16.39
N LEU A 77 3.24 -20.48 17.32
CA LEU A 77 2.57 -19.21 17.04
C LEU A 77 3.32 -18.35 16.01
N LEU A 78 4.66 -18.34 16.06
CA LEU A 78 5.46 -17.64 15.05
C LEU A 78 5.32 -18.26 13.65
N ILE A 79 5.28 -19.60 13.57
CA ILE A 79 5.07 -20.29 12.30
C ILE A 79 3.67 -19.99 11.75
N GLU A 80 2.66 -19.97 12.63
CA GLU A 80 1.28 -19.65 12.27
C GLU A 80 1.13 -18.21 11.77
N GLU A 81 1.68 -17.22 12.48
CA GLU A 81 1.70 -15.82 12.02
C GLU A 81 2.37 -15.67 10.66
N LYS A 82 3.50 -16.35 10.46
CA LYS A 82 4.20 -16.32 9.18
C LYS A 82 3.39 -16.96 8.05
N LYS A 83 2.66 -18.04 8.32
CA LYS A 83 1.77 -18.67 7.33
C LYS A 83 0.64 -17.72 6.94
N ILE A 84 0.00 -17.08 7.91
CA ILE A 84 -1.08 -16.12 7.68
C ILE A 84 -0.58 -14.92 6.86
N ASP A 85 0.59 -14.38 7.17
CA ASP A 85 1.20 -13.27 6.40
C ASP A 85 1.56 -13.67 4.96
N LEU A 86 2.05 -14.89 4.75
CA LEU A 86 2.35 -15.38 3.40
C LEU A 86 1.07 -15.63 2.60
N GLU A 87 0.02 -16.14 3.24
CA GLU A 87 -1.27 -16.40 2.59
C GLU A 87 -1.99 -15.09 2.24
N SER A 88 -1.99 -14.10 3.14
CA SER A 88 -2.57 -12.78 2.85
C SER A 88 -1.85 -12.08 1.69
N LYS A 89 -0.51 -12.11 1.67
CA LYS A 89 0.28 -11.60 0.53
C LYS A 89 -0.06 -12.33 -0.75
N ARG A 90 -0.18 -13.66 -0.71
CA ARG A 90 -0.56 -14.45 -1.90
C ARG A 90 -1.92 -14.03 -2.45
N ILE A 91 -2.92 -13.85 -1.57
CA ILE A 91 -4.26 -13.38 -1.98
C ILE A 91 -4.16 -11.99 -2.62
N GLU A 92 -3.40 -11.07 -2.03
CA GLU A 92 -3.19 -9.73 -2.59
C GLU A 92 -2.52 -9.79 -3.98
N TYR A 93 -1.50 -10.64 -4.15
CA TYR A 93 -0.87 -10.86 -5.45
C TYR A 93 -1.85 -11.46 -6.48
N ASP A 94 -2.65 -12.45 -6.09
CA ASP A 94 -3.64 -13.09 -6.95
C ASP A 94 -4.74 -12.10 -7.37
N GLU A 95 -5.17 -11.20 -6.48
CA GLU A 95 -6.13 -10.13 -6.80
C GLU A 95 -5.55 -9.10 -7.77
N ILE A 96 -4.30 -8.67 -7.54
CA ILE A 96 -3.59 -7.75 -8.44
C ILE A 96 -3.42 -8.40 -9.82
N GLN A 97 -3.04 -9.68 -9.85
CA GLN A 97 -2.86 -10.42 -11.09
C GLN A 97 -4.19 -10.61 -11.82
N SER A 98 -5.28 -10.94 -11.12
CA SER A 98 -6.62 -11.07 -11.68
C SER A 98 -7.13 -9.75 -12.29
N LYS A 99 -6.93 -8.61 -11.60
CA LYS A 99 -7.25 -7.28 -12.14
C LYS A 99 -6.45 -6.98 -13.40
N ASN A 100 -5.14 -7.27 -13.38
CA ASN A 100 -4.29 -7.12 -14.55
C ASN A 100 -4.70 -8.04 -15.70
N ASP A 101 -5.11 -9.28 -15.43
CA ASP A 101 -5.54 -10.25 -16.44
C ASP A 101 -6.87 -9.84 -17.06
N LEU A 102 -7.81 -9.30 -16.28
CA LEU A 102 -9.06 -8.71 -16.78
C LEU A 102 -8.79 -7.47 -17.64
N GLU A 103 -7.87 -6.60 -17.22
CA GLU A 103 -7.42 -5.49 -18.06
C GLU A 103 -6.81 -6.02 -19.34
N ILE A 104 -5.83 -6.93 -19.27
CA ILE A 104 -5.16 -7.54 -20.43
C ILE A 104 -6.17 -8.21 -21.35
N ALA A 105 -7.20 -8.88 -20.83
CA ALA A 105 -8.28 -9.46 -21.61
C ALA A 105 -9.11 -8.38 -22.34
N ALA A 106 -9.43 -7.27 -21.67
CA ALA A 106 -10.06 -6.09 -22.29
C ALA A 106 -9.14 -5.38 -23.30
N TYR A 107 -7.81 -5.48 -23.13
CA TYR A 107 -6.82 -5.02 -24.11
C TYR A 107 -6.67 -5.98 -25.29
N LYS A 108 -6.91 -7.28 -25.10
CA LYS A 108 -6.81 -8.35 -26.12
C LYS A 108 -8.10 -8.59 -26.89
N SER A 109 -9.26 -8.10 -26.42
CA SER A 109 -10.41 -7.94 -27.31
C SER A 109 -10.02 -6.91 -28.35
N GLY A 110 -9.58 -7.39 -29.52
CA GLY A 110 -8.88 -6.65 -30.57
C GLY A 110 -9.74 -5.62 -31.29
N ASP A 111 -10.42 -4.76 -30.55
CA ASP A 111 -11.15 -3.64 -31.10
C ASP A 111 -10.13 -2.58 -31.56
N GLU A 112 -9.86 -2.62 -32.86
CA GLU A 112 -9.03 -1.66 -33.58
C GLU A 112 -9.47 -0.21 -33.30
N TYR A 113 -10.75 -0.01 -32.99
CA TYR A 113 -11.31 1.28 -32.57
C TYR A 113 -10.70 1.76 -31.25
N VAL A 114 -10.56 0.90 -30.25
CA VAL A 114 -9.99 1.25 -28.93
C VAL A 114 -8.50 1.56 -29.03
N ALA A 115 -7.75 0.81 -29.85
CA ALA A 115 -6.33 1.04 -30.07
C ALA A 115 -6.05 2.38 -30.78
N ARG A 116 -6.91 2.79 -31.72
CA ARG A 116 -6.81 4.07 -32.43
C ARG A 116 -7.33 5.26 -31.61
N THR A 117 -8.34 5.06 -30.76
CA THR A 117 -9.00 6.15 -30.01
C THR A 117 -8.12 6.69 -28.87
N ARG A 118 -7.31 5.85 -28.22
CA ARG A 118 -6.42 6.24 -27.10
C ARG A 118 -5.46 7.41 -27.43
N PRO A 119 -4.66 7.35 -28.51
CA PRO A 119 -3.82 8.48 -28.88
C PRO A 119 -4.61 9.69 -29.37
N MET A 120 -5.83 9.52 -29.93
CA MET A 120 -6.67 10.64 -30.34
C MET A 120 -7.20 11.44 -29.15
N ILE A 121 -7.67 10.76 -28.09
CA ILE A 121 -8.15 11.44 -26.86
C ILE A 121 -7.01 12.24 -26.22
N LEU A 122 -5.82 11.64 -26.11
CA LEU A 122 -4.66 12.31 -25.51
C LEU A 122 -4.21 13.53 -26.32
N ARG A 123 -4.25 13.45 -27.66
CA ARG A 123 -3.98 14.59 -28.54
C ARG A 123 -5.02 15.71 -28.39
N LYS A 124 -6.31 15.36 -28.28
CA LYS A 124 -7.38 16.35 -28.05
C LYS A 124 -7.24 17.03 -26.68
N LEU A 125 -6.96 16.26 -25.63
CA LEU A 125 -6.68 16.81 -24.29
C LEU A 125 -5.46 17.71 -24.28
N PHE A 126 -4.37 17.30 -24.94
CA PHE A 126 -3.18 18.15 -25.09
C PHE A 126 -3.50 19.45 -25.81
N GLY A 127 -4.23 19.39 -26.94
CA GLY A 127 -4.67 20.58 -27.66
C GLY A 127 -5.52 21.52 -26.79
N LEU A 128 -6.40 20.96 -25.97
CA LEU A 128 -7.21 21.73 -25.01
C LEU A 128 -6.34 22.40 -23.93
N VAL A 129 -5.32 21.72 -23.41
CA VAL A 129 -4.33 22.26 -22.47
C VAL A 129 -3.53 23.41 -23.08
N CYS A 130 -3.06 23.25 -24.32
CA CYS A 130 -2.34 24.31 -25.03
C CYS A 130 -3.24 25.53 -25.26
N LEU A 131 -4.47 25.32 -25.72
CA LEU A 131 -5.43 26.39 -25.94
C LEU A 131 -5.74 27.10 -24.63
N TYR A 132 -6.02 26.36 -23.57
CA TYR A 132 -6.26 26.91 -22.24
C TYR A 132 -5.09 27.76 -21.73
N SER A 133 -3.84 27.29 -21.89
CA SER A 133 -2.63 28.02 -21.48
C SER A 133 -2.50 29.39 -22.15
N ILE A 134 -3.00 29.53 -23.38
CA ILE A 134 -2.97 30.78 -24.14
C ILE A 134 -4.17 31.66 -23.78
N TYR A 135 -5.38 31.09 -23.70
CA TYR A 135 -6.60 31.85 -23.47
C TYR A 135 -6.77 32.33 -22.03
N ALA A 136 -6.34 31.56 -21.03
CA ALA A 136 -6.45 31.94 -19.63
C ALA A 136 -5.86 33.33 -19.30
N PRO A 137 -4.59 33.65 -19.66
CA PRO A 137 -4.04 34.99 -19.41
C PRO A 137 -4.73 36.07 -20.25
N LEU A 138 -5.16 35.78 -21.48
CA LEU A 138 -5.91 36.73 -22.31
C LEU A 138 -7.26 37.11 -21.68
N CYS A 139 -7.96 36.15 -21.09
CA CYS A 139 -9.21 36.40 -20.37
C CYS A 139 -9.00 37.32 -19.16
N VAL A 140 -7.91 37.14 -18.41
CA VAL A 140 -7.58 38.01 -17.27
C VAL A 140 -7.24 39.42 -17.75
N ILE A 141 -6.42 39.56 -18.79
CA ILE A 141 -6.10 40.87 -19.39
C ILE A 141 -7.38 41.56 -19.89
N ALA A 142 -8.25 40.84 -20.60
CA ALA A 142 -9.53 41.35 -21.08
C ALA A 142 -10.40 41.87 -19.93
N ALA A 143 -10.47 41.14 -18.81
CA ALA A 143 -11.20 41.54 -17.62
C ALA A 143 -10.73 42.90 -17.06
N TYR A 144 -9.41 43.14 -17.04
CA TYR A 144 -8.85 44.45 -16.68
C TYR A 144 -9.20 45.54 -17.70
N THR A 145 -9.12 45.24 -19.00
CA THR A 145 -9.38 46.25 -20.05
C THR A 145 -10.84 46.72 -20.10
N ILE A 146 -11.79 45.86 -19.70
CA ILE A 146 -13.22 46.18 -19.66
C ILE A 146 -13.58 46.96 -18.37
N GLY A 147 -12.64 47.10 -17.42
CA GLY A 147 -12.85 47.85 -16.19
C GLY A 147 -13.70 47.11 -15.16
N LEU A 148 -13.62 45.77 -15.12
CA LEU A 148 -14.31 45.00 -14.09
C LEU A 148 -13.81 45.39 -12.69
N PRO A 149 -14.69 45.39 -11.66
CA PRO A 149 -14.28 45.62 -10.29
C PRO A 149 -13.21 44.60 -9.86
N THR A 150 -12.23 45.05 -9.07
CA THR A 150 -11.11 44.20 -8.63
C THR A 150 -11.57 42.90 -7.96
N ALA A 151 -12.63 42.97 -7.16
CA ALA A 151 -13.21 41.78 -6.52
C ALA A 151 -13.71 40.74 -7.54
N ALA A 152 -14.34 41.18 -8.64
CA ALA A 152 -14.80 40.30 -9.70
C ALA A 152 -13.62 39.67 -10.47
N ILE A 153 -12.55 40.43 -10.69
CA ILE A 153 -11.34 39.92 -11.35
C ILE A 153 -10.65 38.83 -10.49
N VAL A 154 -10.60 39.01 -9.17
CA VAL A 154 -10.05 38.00 -8.25
C VAL A 154 -10.86 36.71 -8.33
N SER A 155 -12.20 36.77 -8.17
CA SER A 155 -13.06 35.58 -8.28
C SER A 155 -12.97 34.91 -9.66
N PHE A 156 -12.85 35.70 -10.73
CA PHE A 156 -12.67 35.18 -12.08
C PHE A 156 -11.33 34.47 -12.25
N THR A 157 -10.25 35.01 -11.67
CA THR A 157 -8.91 34.42 -11.70
C THR A 157 -8.87 33.11 -10.92
N GLU A 158 -9.54 33.03 -9.77
CA GLU A 158 -9.70 31.80 -8.99
C GLU A 158 -10.47 30.73 -9.77
N MET A 159 -11.55 31.11 -10.46
CA MET A 159 -12.31 30.18 -11.31
C MET A 159 -11.43 29.63 -12.44
N ILE A 160 -10.67 30.49 -13.11
CA ILE A 160 -9.68 30.09 -14.11
C ILE A 160 -8.70 29.10 -13.47
N TYR A 161 -8.08 29.44 -12.34
CA TYR A 161 -7.13 28.57 -11.65
C TYR A 161 -7.69 27.16 -11.39
N TRP A 162 -8.94 27.05 -10.89
CA TRP A 162 -9.61 25.77 -10.67
C TRP A 162 -9.82 24.95 -11.95
N ILE A 163 -10.29 25.60 -13.03
CA ILE A 163 -10.45 24.95 -14.33
C ILE A 163 -9.10 24.43 -14.84
N GLY A 164 -8.06 25.26 -14.73
CA GLY A 164 -6.70 24.87 -15.08
C GLY A 164 -6.23 23.66 -14.29
N GLY A 165 -6.35 23.69 -12.96
CA GLY A 165 -5.96 22.57 -12.09
C GLY A 165 -6.63 21.26 -12.50
N PHE A 166 -7.95 21.29 -12.75
CA PHE A 166 -8.69 20.11 -13.20
C PHE A 166 -8.21 19.61 -14.58
N LEU A 167 -8.00 20.54 -15.51
CA LEU A 167 -7.63 20.23 -16.90
C LEU A 167 -6.21 19.66 -17.02
N PHE A 168 -5.24 20.29 -16.37
CA PHE A 168 -3.86 19.80 -16.30
C PHE A 168 -3.75 18.51 -15.48
N GLY A 169 -4.52 18.37 -14.40
CA GLY A 169 -4.60 17.12 -13.63
C GLY A 169 -5.13 15.97 -14.47
N THR A 170 -6.25 16.16 -15.15
CA THR A 170 -6.85 15.15 -16.05
C THR A 170 -5.89 14.75 -17.17
N PHE A 171 -5.23 15.73 -17.79
CA PHE A 171 -4.21 15.46 -18.81
C PHE A 171 -3.02 14.68 -18.24
N GLY A 172 -2.49 15.10 -17.08
CA GLY A 172 -1.36 14.44 -16.42
C GLY A 172 -1.65 12.98 -16.09
N THR A 173 -2.79 12.70 -15.46
CA THR A 173 -3.21 11.33 -15.13
C THR A 173 -3.41 10.50 -16.40
N SER A 174 -4.05 11.06 -17.43
CA SER A 174 -4.26 10.38 -18.71
C SER A 174 -2.94 10.08 -19.44
N TYR A 175 -2.00 11.02 -19.43
CA TYR A 175 -0.69 10.90 -20.06
C TYR A 175 0.19 9.86 -19.36
N LEU A 176 0.21 9.87 -18.02
CA LEU A 176 0.94 8.89 -17.22
C LEU A 176 0.39 7.48 -17.40
N GLY A 177 -0.94 7.33 -17.35
CA GLY A 177 -1.61 6.05 -17.63
C GLY A 177 -1.29 5.51 -19.03
N TYR A 178 -1.37 6.37 -20.05
CA TYR A 178 -0.99 6.00 -21.41
C TYR A 178 0.48 5.60 -21.53
N SER A 179 1.39 6.36 -20.92
CA SER A 179 2.84 6.09 -20.96
C SER A 179 3.21 4.80 -20.25
N ALA A 180 2.57 4.50 -19.12
CA ALA A 180 2.72 3.23 -18.40
C ALA A 180 2.25 2.05 -19.27
N ALA A 181 1.04 2.14 -19.84
CA ALA A 181 0.49 1.11 -20.73
C ALA A 181 1.38 0.89 -21.97
N ARG A 182 1.90 1.96 -22.57
CA ARG A 182 2.80 1.86 -23.73
C ARG A 182 4.16 1.24 -23.37
N SER A 183 4.66 1.50 -22.17
CA SER A 183 5.93 0.94 -21.69
C SER A 183 5.81 -0.56 -21.43
N LEU A 184 4.66 -1.02 -20.91
CA LEU A 184 4.33 -2.44 -20.78
C LEU A 184 4.21 -3.12 -22.16
N ASP A 185 3.51 -2.50 -23.12
CA ASP A 185 3.38 -3.01 -24.51
C ASP A 185 4.75 -3.15 -25.21
N LYS A 186 5.69 -2.23 -24.95
CA LYS A 186 7.07 -2.31 -25.47
C LYS A 186 7.93 -3.38 -24.79
N ARG A 187 7.71 -3.66 -23.50
CA ARG A 187 8.47 -4.67 -22.75
C ARG A 187 8.06 -6.11 -23.10
N ASN A 188 6.80 -6.32 -23.48
CA ASN A 188 6.27 -7.64 -23.85
C ASN A 188 5.74 -7.71 -25.30
N PRO A 189 6.61 -7.54 -26.31
CA PRO A 189 6.19 -7.53 -27.73
C PRO A 189 5.59 -8.86 -28.19
N ASN A 190 5.92 -9.99 -27.54
CA ASN A 190 5.43 -11.33 -27.92
C ASN A 190 3.95 -11.58 -27.59
N ILE A 191 3.28 -10.71 -26.82
CA ILE A 191 1.84 -10.85 -26.54
C ILE A 191 1.01 -10.47 -27.77
N LYS A 192 1.56 -9.63 -28.69
CA LYS A 192 0.88 -9.21 -29.92
C LYS A 192 0.82 -10.28 -31.02
N ASN A 193 1.71 -11.26 -30.99
CA ASN A 193 1.78 -12.31 -32.03
C ASN A 193 1.09 -13.62 -31.61
N GLY A 194 0.28 -13.63 -30.54
CA GLY A 194 -0.40 -14.85 -30.07
C GLY A 194 0.53 -15.92 -29.49
N ASN A 195 1.85 -15.77 -29.58
CA ASN A 195 2.86 -16.71 -29.06
C ASN A 195 3.29 -16.35 -27.63
N GLY A 196 2.33 -16.02 -26.78
CA GLY A 196 2.55 -15.99 -25.33
C GLY A 196 2.69 -17.41 -24.78
N PHE A 197 3.27 -17.55 -23.59
CA PHE A 197 3.56 -18.80 -22.88
C PHE A 197 2.44 -19.88 -22.93
N LEU A 198 1.17 -19.45 -23.00
CA LEU A 198 0.00 -20.33 -23.15
C LEU A 198 -0.17 -20.92 -24.57
N GLY A 199 0.22 -20.21 -25.64
CA GLY A 199 0.20 -20.73 -27.01
C GLY A 199 1.21 -21.85 -27.20
N THR A 200 2.38 -21.74 -26.58
CA THR A 200 3.40 -22.81 -26.57
C THR A 200 2.99 -23.99 -25.69
N PHE A 201 2.18 -23.75 -24.64
CA PHE A 201 1.62 -24.83 -23.81
C PHE A 201 0.47 -25.56 -24.49
N MET A 202 -0.42 -24.87 -25.21
CA MET A 202 -1.51 -25.53 -25.94
C MET A 202 -1.04 -26.26 -27.20
N ASN A 203 -0.01 -25.78 -27.90
CA ASN A 203 0.56 -26.50 -29.06
C ASN A 203 1.45 -27.70 -28.69
N LYS A 204 1.65 -27.99 -27.41
CA LYS A 204 2.34 -29.20 -26.93
C LYS A 204 1.38 -30.30 -26.45
N VAL A 205 0.07 -30.05 -26.46
CA VAL A 205 -0.98 -30.97 -25.99
C VAL A 205 -1.85 -31.49 -27.14
N VAL A 206 -1.42 -31.28 -28.39
CA VAL A 206 -1.97 -31.95 -29.59
C VAL A 206 -0.86 -32.75 -30.26
#